data_AF-A0A315R5U1-F1
#
_entry.id   AF-A0A315R5U1-F1
#
_cell.length_a   1.000
_cell.length_b   1.000
_cell.length_c   1.000
_cell.angle_alpha   90.00
_cell.angle_beta   90.00
_cell.angle_gamma   90.00
#
_symmetry.space_group_name_H-M   'P 1'
#
loop_
_entity.id
_entity.type
_entity.pdbx_description
1 polymer ?
#
loop_
_entity_poly.entity_id
_entity_poly.type
_entity_poly.pdbx_seq_one_letter_code
_entity_poly.pdbx_strand_id
1 'polypeptide(L)'
;MPKYKVICSWREFHSGELIVEAADEEAVELLQRDQNRLLELLIDKYANETFESLSDIEVVPGAVDTDSELDLVIDAGEIEVC
;
A
#
# COMPACT_ATOMS: atom_id res chain seq x y z
N MET A 1 -15.21 3.68 1.81
CA MET A 1 -14.48 4.80 1.18
C MET A 1 -13.99 4.34 -0.20
N PRO A 2 -13.43 5.17 -1.10
CA PRO A 2 -12.85 4.64 -2.34
C PRO A 2 -11.71 3.65 -2.07
N LYS A 3 -11.60 2.64 -2.93
CA LYS A 3 -10.51 1.64 -2.90
C LYS A 3 -9.45 1.97 -3.94
N TYR A 4 -8.20 1.77 -3.55
CA TYR A 4 -7.00 2.06 -4.31
C TYR A 4 -6.10 0.83 -4.30
N LYS A 5 -5.47 0.56 -5.44
CA LYS A 5 -4.41 -0.44 -5.53
C LYS A 5 -3.08 0.29 -5.50
N VAL A 6 -2.22 -0.05 -4.54
CA VAL A 6 -0.86 0.49 -4.42
C VAL A 6 0.11 -0.61 -4.82
N ILE A 7 0.75 -0.44 -5.98
CA ILE A 7 1.75 -1.36 -6.49
C ILE A 7 3.10 -0.88 -6.00
N CYS A 8 3.84 -1.76 -5.35
CA CYS A 8 5.14 -1.46 -4.76
C CYS A 8 6.20 -2.37 -5.36
N SER A 9 7.33 -1.81 -5.75
CA SER A 9 8.50 -2.57 -6.18
C SER A 9 9.68 -2.27 -5.25
N TRP A 10 10.53 -3.27 -5.03
CA TRP A 10 11.77 -3.11 -4.26
C TRP A 10 12.99 -3.60 -5.03
N ARG A 11 14.17 -3.15 -4.58
CA ARG A 11 15.46 -3.30 -5.30
C ARG A 11 15.81 -4.73 -5.69
N GLU A 12 15.26 -5.71 -5.02
CA GLU A 12 15.51 -7.14 -5.29
C GLU A 12 14.67 -7.67 -6.47
N PHE A 13 14.07 -6.80 -7.29
CA PHE A 13 13.20 -7.13 -8.44
C PHE A 13 11.92 -7.88 -8.08
N HIS A 14 11.48 -7.73 -6.83
CA HIS A 14 10.20 -8.24 -6.39
C HIS A 14 9.19 -7.10 -6.37
N SER A 15 7.94 -7.47 -6.57
CA SER A 15 6.80 -6.56 -6.65
C SER A 15 5.67 -7.10 -5.80
N GLY A 16 5.00 -6.22 -5.09
CA GLY A 16 3.85 -6.52 -4.26
C GLY A 16 2.75 -5.51 -4.51
N GLU A 17 1.58 -5.80 -3.94
CA GLU A 17 0.43 -4.92 -4.02
C GLU A 17 -0.24 -4.80 -2.66
N LEU A 18 -0.72 -3.59 -2.37
CA LEU A 18 -1.56 -3.29 -1.23
C LEU A 18 -2.91 -2.79 -1.74
N ILE A 19 -3.98 -3.36 -1.21
CA ILE A 19 -5.35 -2.93 -1.41
C ILE A 19 -5.71 -2.01 -0.25
N VAL A 20 -5.87 -0.73 -0.58
CA VAL A 20 -6.05 0.35 0.39
C VAL A 20 -7.43 0.96 0.22
N GLU A 21 -8.21 1.03 1.28
CA GLU A 21 -9.44 1.82 1.33
C GLU A 21 -9.13 3.15 2.02
N ALA A 22 -9.34 4.27 1.34
CA ALA A 22 -8.97 5.58 1.87
C ALA A 22 -10.07 6.61 1.64
N ALA A 23 -10.19 7.59 2.53
CA ALA A 23 -11.19 8.66 2.42
C ALA A 23 -11.14 9.40 1.06
N ASP A 24 -9.93 9.65 0.56
CA ASP A 24 -9.65 10.34 -0.70
C ASP A 24 -8.26 9.96 -1.25
N GLU A 25 -7.92 10.47 -2.45
CA GLU A 25 -6.64 10.18 -3.12
C GLU A 25 -5.45 10.81 -2.39
N GLU A 26 -5.64 11.97 -1.74
CA GLU A 26 -4.58 12.67 -1.00
C GLU A 26 -4.08 11.83 0.18
N ALA A 27 -4.98 11.12 0.86
CA ALA A 27 -4.63 10.17 1.91
C ALA A 27 -3.70 9.04 1.42
N VAL A 28 -3.89 8.57 0.18
CA VAL A 28 -3.02 7.53 -0.42
C VAL A 28 -1.70 8.12 -0.90
N GLU A 29 -1.71 9.34 -1.44
CA GLU A 29 -0.47 10.05 -1.79
C GLU A 29 0.42 10.33 -0.57
N LEU A 30 -0.18 10.61 0.59
CA LEU A 30 0.55 10.75 1.85
C LEU A 30 1.24 9.44 2.24
N LEU A 31 0.55 8.31 2.09
CA LEU A 31 1.13 6.99 2.31
C LEU A 31 2.31 6.73 1.35
N GLN A 32 2.22 7.12 0.07
CA GLN A 32 3.35 6.99 -0.86
C GLN A 32 4.58 7.79 -0.44
N ARG A 33 4.38 8.97 0.16
CA ARG A 33 5.48 9.82 0.66
C ARG A 33 6.13 9.24 1.91
N ASP A 34 5.38 8.49 2.72
CA ASP A 34 5.90 7.79 3.88
C ASP A 34 6.43 6.39 3.52
N GLN A 35 7.58 6.37 2.85
CA GLN A 35 8.22 5.13 2.42
C GLN A 35 8.57 4.19 3.58
N ASN A 36 8.88 4.73 4.77
CA ASN A 36 9.18 3.90 5.94
C ASN A 36 7.93 3.15 6.37
N ARG A 37 6.79 3.84 6.45
CA ARG A 37 5.52 3.22 6.83
C ARG A 37 5.08 2.17 5.81
N LEU A 38 5.24 2.45 4.52
CA LEU A 38 4.93 1.49 3.46
C LEU A 38 5.82 0.24 3.54
N LEU A 39 7.10 0.42 3.86
CA LEU A 39 8.03 -0.70 4.06
C LEU A 39 7.61 -1.58 5.24
N GLU A 40 7.21 -0.99 6.37
CA GLU A 40 6.70 -1.74 7.52
C GLU A 40 5.47 -2.58 7.16
N LEU A 41 4.53 -2.02 6.40
CA LEU A 41 3.32 -2.71 5.95
C LEU A 41 3.64 -3.87 5.01
N LEU A 42 4.59 -3.68 4.10
CA LEU A 42 5.02 -4.74 3.18
C LEU A 42 5.77 -5.85 3.93
N ILE A 43 6.64 -5.50 4.89
CA ILE A 43 7.30 -6.48 5.76
C ILE A 43 6.26 -7.30 6.53
N ASP A 44 5.20 -6.67 7.05
CA ASP A 44 4.16 -7.39 7.78
C ASP A 44 3.39 -8.37 6.87
N LYS A 45 2.93 -7.88 5.70
CA LYS A 45 2.17 -8.68 4.73
C LYS A 45 2.99 -9.82 4.10
N TYR A 46 4.24 -9.52 3.77
CA TYR A 46 5.13 -10.42 3.04
C TYR A 46 6.30 -10.87 3.92
N ALA A 47 6.08 -11.10 5.22
CA ALA A 47 7.08 -11.39 6.27
C ALA A 47 8.17 -12.45 5.99
N ASN A 48 8.12 -13.13 4.84
CA ASN A 48 9.12 -14.06 4.34
C ASN A 48 10.06 -13.45 3.28
N GLU A 49 9.85 -12.20 2.87
CA GLU A 49 10.65 -11.50 1.87
C GLU A 49 11.63 -10.51 2.53
N THR A 50 12.76 -10.28 1.87
CA THR A 50 13.73 -9.27 2.30
C THR A 50 13.34 -7.94 1.66
N PHE A 51 13.28 -6.89 2.48
CA PHE A 51 12.90 -5.54 2.08
C PHE A 51 14.05 -4.57 2.39
N GLU A 52 14.97 -4.37 1.44
CA GLU A 52 16.04 -3.37 1.64
C GLU A 52 15.57 -1.93 1.41
N SER A 53 14.80 -1.69 0.36
CA SER A 53 14.28 -0.36 0.00
C SER A 53 13.25 -0.43 -1.10
N LEU A 54 12.26 0.45 -1.05
CA LEU A 54 11.31 0.66 -2.14
C LEU A 54 11.97 1.42 -3.29
N SER A 55 11.66 1.01 -4.52
CA SER A 55 12.16 1.64 -5.74
C SER A 55 11.05 2.44 -6.45
N ASP A 56 9.92 1.80 -6.71
CA ASP A 56 8.79 2.38 -7.44
C ASP A 56 7.48 2.10 -6.69
N ILE A 57 6.65 3.13 -6.58
CA ILE A 57 5.33 3.06 -5.93
C ILE A 57 4.32 3.69 -6.90
N GLU A 58 3.33 2.92 -7.32
CA GLU A 58 2.26 3.35 -8.23
C GLU A 58 0.90 3.21 -7.54
N VAL A 59 0.06 4.24 -7.64
CA VAL A 59 -1.34 4.19 -7.15
C VAL A 59 -2.25 4.10 -8.35
N VAL A 60 -3.06 3.05 -8.38
CA VAL A 60 -4.03 2.80 -9.43
C VAL A 60 -5.44 2.93 -8.84
N PRO A 61 -6.14 4.06 -9.06
CA PRO A 61 -7.49 4.25 -8.56
C PRO A 61 -8.47 3.32 -9.29
N GLY A 62 -9.40 2.70 -8.55
CA GLY A 62 -10.46 1.89 -9.13
C GLY A 62 -10.02 0.56 -9.78
N ALA A 63 -8.75 0.18 -9.64
CA ALA A 63 -8.22 -1.11 -10.11
C ALA A 63 -8.29 -2.22 -9.04
N VAL A 64 -9.28 -2.13 -8.15
CA VAL A 64 -9.49 -3.08 -7.06
C VAL A 64 -10.79 -3.82 -7.32
N ASP A 65 -10.72 -5.13 -7.55
CA ASP A 65 -11.89 -5.99 -7.55
C ASP A 65 -12.56 -5.97 -6.16
N THR A 66 -13.89 -5.94 -6.12
CA THR A 66 -14.64 -5.87 -4.85
C THR A 66 -14.40 -7.06 -3.92
N ASP A 67 -13.91 -8.17 -4.45
CA ASP A 67 -13.56 -9.40 -3.73
C ASP A 67 -12.11 -9.43 -3.21
N SER A 68 -11.26 -8.46 -3.55
CA SER A 68 -9.90 -8.42 -3.03
C SER A 68 -9.90 -8.13 -1.53
N GLU A 69 -9.14 -8.93 -0.79
CA GLU A 69 -8.92 -8.74 0.64
C GLU A 69 -8.27 -7.38 0.89
N LEU A 70 -8.78 -6.67 1.89
CA LEU A 70 -8.32 -5.34 2.22
C LEU A 70 -7.06 -5.46 3.08
N ASP A 71 -6.01 -4.72 2.72
CA ASP A 71 -4.77 -4.70 3.50
C ASP A 71 -4.75 -3.52 4.48
N LEU A 72 -5.36 -2.41 4.10
CA LEU A 72 -5.25 -1.14 4.82
C LEU A 72 -6.52 -0.30 4.72
N VAL A 73 -6.85 0.40 5.80
CA VAL A 73 -7.80 1.52 5.80
C VAL A 73 -7.06 2.80 6.21
N ILE A 74 -7.29 3.89 5.46
CA ILE A 74 -6.82 5.23 5.81
C ILE A 74 -8.03 6.15 6.02
N ASP A 75 -8.29 6.49 7.28
CA ASP A 75 -9.36 7.42 7.65
C ASP A 75 -8.80 8.58 8.46
N ALA A 76 -9.12 9.81 8.05
CA ALA A 76 -8.67 11.04 8.72
C ALA A 76 -7.15 11.14 9.00
N GLY A 77 -6.31 10.46 8.21
CA GLY A 77 -4.85 10.41 8.40
C GLY A 77 -4.37 9.34 9.38
N GLU A 78 -5.27 8.54 9.95
CA GLU A 78 -4.96 7.34 10.71
C GLU A 78 -4.92 6.12 9.79
N ILE A 79 -3.93 5.25 10.01
CA ILE A 79 -3.71 4.03 9.22
C ILE A 79 -4.06 2.81 10.07
N GLU A 80 -5.04 2.02 9.63
CA GLU A 80 -5.43 0.75 10.23
C GLU A 80 -5.06 -0.41 9.28
N VAL A 81 -4.40 -1.44 9.82
CA VAL A 81 -4.05 -2.67 9.09
C VAL A 81 -5.14 -3.70 9.35
N CYS A 82 -5.63 -4.35 8.29
CA CYS A 82 -6.76 -5.28 8.34
C CYS A 82 -6.37 -6.75 8.55
#